data_AF-A0AAW9KJT1-F1
#
_entry.id   AF-A0AAW9KJT1-F1
#
_cell.length_a   1.000
_cell.length_b   1.000
_cell.length_c   1.000
_cell.angle_alpha   90.00
_cell.angle_beta   90.00
_cell.angle_gamma   90.00
#
_symmetry.space_group_name_H-M   'P 1'
#
loop_
_entity.id
_entity.type
_entity.pdbx_description
1 polymer ?
#
loop_
_entity_poly.entity_id
_entity_poly.type
_entity_poly.pdbx_seq_one_letter_code
_entity_poly.pdbx_strand_id
1 'polypeptide(L)'
;MEKGKLYLVPTPIGNLKDITLRALEVLENADIIAAEDTRQSLKLLNHFNIKKSLFSYHKHNEQGKSEDIINRLKDGMNIALITDAGTPGISDPGSVIVEKCIEQEIEFEVLPGATAITTALVYSGLDTTKFIFRGFLPRENKERNP
;
A
#
# COMPACT_ATOMS: atom_id res chain seq x y z
N MET A 1 -12.03 -10.12 22.38
CA MET A 1 -12.49 -10.07 20.98
C MET A 1 -11.28 -10.32 20.11
N GLU A 2 -11.44 -11.04 19.01
CA GLU A 2 -10.37 -11.25 18.05
C GLU A 2 -10.05 -9.93 17.36
N LYS A 3 -8.77 -9.53 17.33
CA LYS A 3 -8.35 -8.30 16.63
C LYS A 3 -8.49 -8.55 15.13
N GLY A 4 -8.89 -7.53 14.38
CA GLY A 4 -8.87 -7.55 12.92
C GLY A 4 -7.44 -7.49 12.38
N LYS A 5 -7.30 -7.74 11.08
CA LYS A 5 -6.01 -7.81 10.40
C LYS A 5 -5.85 -6.69 9.37
N LEU A 6 -4.66 -6.10 9.32
CA LEU A 6 -4.28 -5.15 8.28
C LEU A 6 -3.69 -5.88 7.08
N TYR A 7 -4.14 -5.56 5.87
CA TYR A 7 -3.57 -6.08 4.63
C TYR A 7 -2.96 -4.95 3.81
N LEU A 8 -1.67 -5.05 3.50
CA LEU A 8 -1.02 -4.15 2.54
C LEU A 8 -1.15 -4.78 1.16
N VAL A 9 -1.94 -4.17 0.29
CA VAL A 9 -2.36 -4.74 -0.99
C VAL A 9 -1.74 -3.94 -2.14
N PRO A 10 -0.80 -4.52 -2.89
CA PRO A 10 -0.28 -3.85 -4.07
C PRO A 10 -1.32 -3.67 -5.17
N THR A 11 -1.32 -2.50 -5.81
CA THR A 11 -2.18 -2.16 -6.95
C THR A 11 -1.38 -2.12 -8.26
N PRO A 12 -2.04 -2.27 -9.43
CA PRO A 12 -1.36 -2.17 -10.71
C PRO A 12 -0.60 -0.86 -10.93
N ILE A 13 0.53 -0.92 -11.64
CA ILE A 13 1.37 0.24 -11.98
C ILE A 13 1.16 0.78 -13.41
N GLY A 14 0.01 0.45 -14.02
CA GLY A 14 -0.36 0.96 -15.36
C GLY A 14 -1.21 0.01 -16.19
N ASN A 15 -1.17 -1.30 -15.92
CA ASN A 15 -1.99 -2.30 -16.59
C ASN A 15 -2.85 -3.06 -15.57
N LEU A 16 -4.18 -2.93 -15.67
CA LEU A 16 -5.12 -3.49 -14.70
C LEU A 16 -4.98 -5.01 -14.52
N LYS A 17 -4.47 -5.73 -15.53
CA LYS A 17 -4.24 -7.18 -15.46
C LYS A 17 -3.10 -7.61 -14.53
N ASP A 18 -2.31 -6.66 -14.04
CA ASP A 18 -1.19 -6.94 -13.12
C ASP A 18 -1.66 -7.08 -11.66
N ILE A 19 -2.94 -6.87 -11.38
CA ILE A 19 -3.51 -7.17 -10.06
C ILE A 19 -3.50 -8.68 -9.82
N THR A 20 -3.17 -9.10 -8.60
CA THR A 20 -3.19 -10.52 -8.26
C THR A 20 -4.60 -10.96 -7.88
N LEU A 21 -4.92 -12.25 -8.09
CA LEU A 21 -6.19 -12.83 -7.64
C LEU A 21 -6.38 -12.66 -6.11
N ARG A 22 -5.29 -12.79 -5.35
CA ARG A 22 -5.30 -12.62 -3.90
C ARG A 22 -5.55 -11.17 -3.47
N ALA A 23 -5.06 -10.19 -4.24
CA ALA A 23 -5.38 -8.79 -4.00
C ALA A 23 -6.89 -8.54 -4.18
N LEU A 24 -7.50 -9.08 -5.24
CA LEU A 24 -8.95 -8.97 -5.45
C LEU A 24 -9.74 -9.61 -4.30
N GLU A 25 -9.38 -10.83 -3.90
CA GLU A 25 -10.00 -11.53 -2.78
C GLU A 25 -9.93 -10.73 -1.47
N VAL A 26 -8.77 -10.17 -1.14
CA VAL A 26 -8.60 -9.35 0.07
C VAL A 26 -9.42 -8.06 -0.01
N LEU A 27 -9.45 -7.39 -1.16
CA LEU A 27 -10.24 -6.16 -1.34
C LEU A 27 -11.75 -6.46 -1.27
N GLU A 28 -12.20 -7.62 -1.75
CA GLU A 28 -13.58 -8.08 -1.65
C GLU A 28 -13.99 -8.48 -0.22
N ASN A 29 -13.06 -8.96 0.59
CA ASN A 29 -13.35 -9.43 1.95
C ASN A 29 -13.06 -8.39 3.05
N ALA A 30 -12.24 -7.37 2.79
CA ALA A 30 -11.98 -6.30 3.76
C ALA A 30 -13.27 -5.55 4.13
N ASP A 31 -13.38 -5.13 5.38
CA ASP A 31 -14.53 -4.34 5.86
C ASP A 31 -14.48 -2.92 5.30
N ILE A 32 -13.25 -2.37 5.21
CA ILE A 32 -13.00 -1.02 4.72
C ILE A 32 -11.62 -0.95 4.05
N ILE A 33 -11.49 -0.07 3.06
CA ILE A 33 -10.26 0.15 2.31
C ILE A 33 -9.69 1.54 2.65
N ALA A 34 -8.45 1.56 3.14
CA ALA A 34 -7.63 2.76 3.27
C ALA A 34 -6.90 3.02 1.95
N ALA A 35 -7.03 4.21 1.39
CA ALA A 35 -6.47 4.54 0.08
C ALA A 35 -5.75 5.89 0.09
N GLU A 36 -4.64 6.00 -0.64
CA GLU A 36 -3.92 7.27 -0.84
C GLU A 36 -4.81 8.32 -1.51
N ASP A 37 -5.23 8.10 -2.76
CA ASP A 37 -6.32 8.83 -3.41
C ASP A 37 -7.56 7.94 -3.59
N THR A 38 -8.61 8.24 -2.82
CA THR A 38 -9.89 7.52 -2.89
C THR A 38 -10.55 7.63 -4.27
N ARG A 39 -10.32 8.70 -5.03
CA ARG A 39 -10.91 8.89 -6.36
C ARG A 39 -10.25 8.00 -7.40
N GLN A 40 -8.93 7.79 -7.31
CA GLN A 40 -8.23 6.86 -8.19
C GLN A 40 -8.56 5.41 -7.82
N SER A 41 -8.52 5.11 -6.53
CA SER A 41 -8.88 3.79 -6.00
C SER A 41 -10.31 3.38 -6.38
N LEU A 42 -11.27 4.32 -6.36
CA LEU A 42 -12.64 4.03 -6.79
C LEU A 42 -12.73 3.56 -8.25
N LYS A 43 -11.89 4.07 -9.16
CA LYS A 43 -11.86 3.61 -10.56
C LYS A 43 -11.38 2.16 -10.65
N LEU A 44 -10.33 1.83 -9.90
CA LEU A 44 -9.79 0.47 -9.82
C LEU A 44 -10.87 -0.50 -9.31
N LEU A 45 -11.50 -0.18 -8.17
CA LEU A 45 -12.54 -1.02 -7.58
C LEU A 45 -13.75 -1.19 -8.51
N ASN A 46 -14.18 -0.11 -9.18
CA ASN A 46 -15.28 -0.17 -10.15
C ASN A 46 -14.95 -1.08 -11.34
N HIS A 47 -13.71 -1.08 -11.84
CA HIS A 47 -13.30 -1.97 -12.93
C HIS A 47 -13.46 -3.44 -12.56
N PHE A 48 -13.17 -3.79 -11.31
CA PHE A 48 -13.30 -5.15 -10.78
C PHE A 48 -14.64 -5.43 -10.10
N ASN A 49 -15.62 -4.51 -10.19
CA ASN A 49 -16.93 -4.61 -9.54
C ASN A 49 -16.88 -4.77 -8.00
N ILE A 50 -15.83 -4.27 -7.36
CA ILE A 50 -15.67 -4.31 -5.91
C ILE A 50 -16.37 -3.09 -5.30
N LYS A 51 -17.37 -3.33 -4.43
CA LYS A 51 -18.09 -2.28 -3.72
C LYS A 51 -17.69 -2.27 -2.25
N LYS A 52 -16.84 -1.31 -1.87
CA LYS A 52 -16.35 -1.14 -0.50
C LYS A 52 -16.28 0.32 -0.09
N SER A 53 -16.41 0.53 1.22
CA SER A 53 -16.16 1.85 1.82
C SER A 53 -14.69 2.20 1.71
N LEU A 54 -14.42 3.43 1.30
CA LEU A 54 -13.07 4.00 1.17
C LEU A 54 -12.88 5.12 2.18
N PHE A 55 -11.67 5.25 2.73
CA PHE A 55 -11.23 6.46 3.41
C PHE A 55 -9.80 6.82 3.00
N SER A 56 -9.47 8.10 3.10
CA SER A 56 -8.15 8.59 2.70
C SER A 56 -7.10 8.30 3.77
N TYR A 57 -5.96 7.77 3.33
CA TYR A 57 -4.75 7.54 4.11
C TYR A 57 -3.54 7.83 3.21
N HIS A 58 -2.93 9.01 3.39
CA HIS A 58 -1.84 9.52 2.56
C HIS A 58 -0.74 10.14 3.43
N LYS A 59 0.47 10.32 2.90
CA LYS A 59 1.65 10.76 3.68
C LYS A 59 1.42 11.99 4.58
N HIS A 60 0.63 12.96 4.14
CA HIS A 60 0.35 14.17 4.93
C HIS A 60 -0.52 13.94 6.16
N ASN A 61 -1.27 12.83 6.23
CA ASN A 61 -2.20 12.53 7.32
C ASN A 61 -1.89 11.21 8.05
N GLU A 62 -0.90 10.44 7.57
CA GLU A 62 -0.65 9.07 8.03
C GLU A 62 -0.37 9.00 9.54
N GLN A 63 0.30 9.99 10.11
CA GLN A 63 0.57 10.05 11.56
C GLN A 63 -0.72 10.07 12.39
N GLY A 64 -1.68 10.92 12.03
CA GLY A 64 -2.96 11.00 12.74
C GLY A 64 -3.91 9.87 12.38
N LYS A 65 -4.02 9.55 11.08
CA LYS A 65 -4.95 8.53 10.57
C LYS A 65 -4.55 7.11 10.93
N SER A 66 -3.29 6.85 11.26
CA SER A 66 -2.88 5.52 11.70
C SER A 66 -3.55 5.14 13.02
N GLU A 67 -3.78 6.09 13.93
CA GLU A 67 -4.46 5.79 15.20
C GLU A 67 -5.91 5.36 14.98
N ASP A 68 -6.62 6.03 14.05
CA ASP A 68 -7.96 5.64 13.63
C ASP A 68 -7.99 4.19 13.08
N ILE A 69 -6.97 3.81 12.30
CA ILE A 69 -6.84 2.45 11.75
C ILE A 69 -6.59 1.44 12.88
N ILE A 70 -5.65 1.72 13.77
CA ILE A 70 -5.32 0.85 14.91
C ILE A 70 -6.55 0.59 15.78
N ASN A 71 -7.35 1.61 16.07
CA ASN A 71 -8.57 1.44 16.86
C ASN A 71 -9.59 0.54 16.15
N ARG A 72 -9.80 0.73 14.84
CA ARG A 72 -10.70 -0.14 14.06
C ARG A 72 -10.21 -1.59 13.99
N LEU A 73 -8.90 -1.81 13.88
CA LEU A 73 -8.30 -3.15 13.93
C LEU A 73 -8.53 -3.78 15.32
N LYS A 74 -8.37 -3.02 16.41
CA LYS A 74 -8.67 -3.50 17.77
C LYS A 74 -10.14 -3.86 17.96
N ASP A 75 -11.05 -3.18 17.26
CA ASP A 75 -12.48 -3.47 17.24
C ASP A 75 -12.87 -4.69 16.39
N GLY A 76 -11.90 -5.34 15.74
CA GLY A 76 -12.11 -6.56 14.95
C GLY A 76 -12.28 -6.32 13.45
N MET A 77 -12.16 -5.08 12.95
CA MET A 77 -12.32 -4.79 11.52
C MET A 77 -11.07 -5.20 10.72
N ASN A 78 -11.27 -5.86 9.59
CA ASN A 78 -10.23 -6.14 8.61
C ASN A 78 -10.09 -4.94 7.65
N ILE A 79 -8.87 -4.44 7.49
CA ILE A 79 -8.60 -3.24 6.71
C ILE A 79 -7.60 -3.56 5.60
N ALA A 80 -7.92 -3.20 4.36
CA ALA A 80 -6.96 -3.23 3.27
C ALA A 80 -6.40 -1.83 3.02
N LEU A 81 -5.07 -1.70 2.99
CA LEU A 81 -4.36 -0.49 2.58
C LEU A 81 -3.88 -0.64 1.15
N ILE A 82 -4.24 0.31 0.29
CA ILE A 82 -3.80 0.44 -1.10
C ILE A 82 -3.20 1.81 -1.36
N THR A 83 -2.28 1.89 -2.31
CA THR A 83 -1.73 3.15 -2.84
C THR A 83 -2.14 3.31 -4.29
N ASP A 84 -1.90 4.50 -4.85
CA ASP A 84 -2.36 4.84 -6.20
C ASP A 84 -1.79 3.89 -7.26
N ALA A 85 -0.57 3.41 -7.05
CA ALA A 85 0.08 2.44 -7.91
C ALA A 85 1.21 1.70 -7.18
N GLY A 86 1.25 0.38 -7.29
CA GLY A 86 2.36 -0.43 -6.79
C GLY A 86 2.18 -0.86 -5.34
N THR A 87 3.29 -0.96 -4.60
CA THR A 87 3.34 -1.60 -3.29
C THR A 87 3.27 -0.56 -2.16
N PRO A 88 2.25 -0.62 -1.28
CA PRO A 88 2.16 0.27 -0.12
C PRO A 88 3.41 0.26 0.76
N GLY A 89 3.77 1.43 1.30
CA GLY A 89 4.98 1.61 2.11
C GLY A 89 6.28 1.81 1.32
N ILE A 90 6.29 1.64 -0.01
CA ILE A 90 7.47 1.90 -0.86
C ILE A 90 7.31 3.24 -1.56
N SER A 91 7.93 4.29 -1.02
CA SER A 91 7.77 5.68 -1.49
C SER A 91 6.34 6.22 -1.45
N ASP A 92 5.42 5.49 -0.81
CA ASP A 92 4.01 5.77 -0.63
C ASP A 92 3.66 5.63 0.88
N PRO A 93 2.47 6.06 1.35
CA PRO A 93 2.06 5.80 2.74
C PRO A 93 2.05 4.30 3.08
N GLY A 94 2.34 3.96 4.34
CA GLY A 94 2.20 2.59 4.85
C GLY A 94 3.22 2.16 5.90
N SER A 95 4.43 2.72 5.89
CA SER A 95 5.46 2.36 6.89
C SER A 95 5.02 2.70 8.32
N VAL A 96 4.38 3.86 8.51
CA VAL A 96 3.92 4.33 9.82
C VAL A 96 2.86 3.41 10.43
N ILE A 97 1.90 2.93 9.64
CA ILE A 97 0.88 2.01 10.18
C ILE A 97 1.46 0.61 10.47
N VAL A 98 2.43 0.14 9.67
CA VAL A 98 3.13 -1.13 9.94
C VAL A 98 3.90 -1.05 11.25
N GLU A 99 4.64 0.03 11.48
CA GLU A 99 5.34 0.29 12.74
C GLU A 99 4.38 0.23 13.93
N LYS A 100 3.25 0.96 13.85
CA LYS A 100 2.21 0.92 14.88
C LYS A 100 1.57 -0.46 15.07
N CYS A 101 1.38 -1.24 14.00
CA CYS A 101 0.87 -2.60 14.12
C CYS A 101 1.84 -3.49 14.90
N ILE A 102 3.15 -3.36 14.64
CA ILE A 102 4.20 -4.08 15.38
C ILE A 102 4.19 -3.66 16.86
N GLU A 103 4.19 -2.36 17.15
CA GLU A 103 4.17 -1.82 18.51
C GLU A 103 2.95 -2.27 19.34
N GLN A 104 1.81 -2.46 18.68
CA GLN A 104 0.52 -2.79 19.30
C GLN A 104 0.16 -4.28 19.21
N GLU A 105 1.08 -5.11 18.70
CA GLU A 105 0.88 -6.55 18.48
C GLU A 105 -0.42 -6.83 17.69
N ILE A 106 -0.60 -6.10 16.59
CA ILE A 106 -1.71 -6.27 15.65
C ILE A 106 -1.19 -7.02 14.44
N GLU A 107 -1.92 -8.06 14.02
CA GLU A 107 -1.55 -8.81 12.85
C GLU A 107 -1.69 -7.97 11.58
N PHE A 108 -0.68 -8.10 10.72
CA PHE A 108 -0.72 -7.55 9.39
C PHE A 108 -0.14 -8.53 8.39
N GLU A 109 -0.50 -8.34 7.12
CA GLU A 109 0.00 -9.15 6.02
C GLU A 109 0.32 -8.27 4.82
N VAL A 110 1.50 -8.47 4.25
CA VAL A 110 1.92 -7.79 3.02
C VAL A 110 1.74 -8.74 1.84
N LEU A 111 0.87 -8.37 0.90
CA LEU A 111 0.69 -9.16 -0.32
C LEU A 111 1.85 -8.92 -1.28
N PRO A 112 2.35 -9.96 -1.98
CA PRO A 112 3.19 -9.75 -3.14
C PRO A 112 2.34 -9.18 -4.28
N GLY A 113 2.96 -8.39 -5.17
CA GLY A 113 2.28 -7.80 -6.31
C GLY A 113 3.18 -6.83 -7.07
N ALA A 114 2.56 -5.91 -7.81
CA ALA A 114 3.28 -5.01 -8.71
C ALA A 114 4.21 -4.05 -7.95
N THR A 115 5.43 -3.91 -8.46
CA THR A 115 6.40 -2.89 -8.05
C THR A 115 7.20 -2.44 -9.26
N ALA A 116 7.36 -1.13 -9.43
CA ALA A 116 8.10 -0.60 -10.57
C ALA A 116 9.61 -0.95 -10.49
N ILE A 117 10.15 -1.13 -9.27
CA ILE A 117 11.59 -1.24 -9.02
C ILE A 117 12.15 -2.53 -9.59
N THR A 118 11.58 -3.68 -9.23
CA THR A 118 12.11 -4.99 -9.67
C THR A 118 11.80 -5.23 -11.14
N THR A 119 10.63 -4.80 -11.62
CA THR A 119 10.28 -4.85 -13.04
C THR A 119 11.28 -4.05 -13.87
N ALA A 120 11.59 -2.81 -13.48
CA ALA A 120 12.56 -1.98 -14.19
C ALA A 120 13.99 -2.56 -14.11
N LEU A 121 14.41 -3.05 -12.95
CA LEU A 121 15.74 -3.62 -12.76
C LEU A 121 15.96 -4.85 -13.66
N VAL A 122 15.01 -5.79 -13.70
CA VAL A 122 15.11 -6.97 -14.58
C VAL A 122 15.11 -6.56 -16.06
N TYR A 123 14.32 -5.54 -16.41
CA TYR A 123 14.27 -5.03 -17.79
C TYR A 123 15.56 -4.28 -18.21
N SER A 124 16.34 -3.78 -17.26
CA SER A 124 17.50 -2.90 -17.53
C SER A 124 18.70 -3.61 -18.15
N GLY A 125 18.81 -4.94 -18.00
CA GLY A 125 20.00 -5.69 -18.39
C GLY A 125 21.22 -5.48 -17.48
N LEU A 126 21.08 -4.75 -16.37
CA LEU A 126 22.13 -4.61 -15.35
C LEU A 126 22.27 -5.88 -14.51
N ASP A 127 23.39 -6.01 -13.79
CA ASP A 127 23.56 -7.07 -12.79
C ASP A 127 22.50 -6.92 -11.68
N THR A 128 21.65 -7.92 -11.55
CA THR A 128 20.54 -7.94 -10.58
C THR A 128 20.91 -8.64 -9.27
N THR A 129 22.16 -9.05 -9.06
CA THR A 129 22.60 -9.80 -7.87
C THR A 129 22.48 -8.94 -6.60
N LYS A 130 22.80 -7.65 -6.69
CA LYS A 130 22.69 -6.68 -5.59
C LYS A 130 22.34 -5.32 -6.16
N PHE A 131 21.38 -4.64 -5.54
CA PHE A 131 21.01 -3.27 -5.91
C PHE A 131 20.56 -2.48 -4.69
N ILE A 132 20.52 -1.15 -4.82
CA ILE A 132 20.02 -0.25 -3.79
C ILE A 132 18.86 0.55 -4.37
N PHE A 133 17.69 0.47 -3.73
CA PHE A 133 16.59 1.38 -4.01
C PHE A 133 16.75 2.65 -3.18
N ARG A 134 16.82 3.81 -3.85
CA ARG A 134 16.99 5.12 -3.19
C ARG A 134 15.75 6.01 -3.23
N GLY A 135 14.65 5.55 -3.84
CA GLY A 135 13.47 6.37 -4.04
C GLY A 135 13.76 7.60 -4.90
N PHE A 136 13.15 8.73 -4.54
CA PHE A 136 13.27 9.98 -5.27
C PHE A 136 14.49 10.79 -4.81
N LEU A 137 15.24 11.34 -5.77
CA LEU A 137 16.28 12.33 -5.46
C LEU A 137 15.64 13.59 -4.85
N PRO A 138 16.40 14.35 -4.03
CA PRO A 138 15.96 15.64 -3.52
C PRO A 138 15.43 16.54 -4.64
N ARG A 139 14.42 17.36 -4.35
CA ARG A 139 13.85 18.27 -5.34
C ARG A 139 14.82 19.39 -5.69
N GLU A 140 15.59 19.87 -4.72
CA GLU A 140 16.53 20.97 -4.91
C GLU A 140 17.90 20.50 -5.38
N ASN A 141 18.47 21.19 -6.38
CA ASN A 141 19.79 20.86 -6.92
C ASN A 141 20.91 20.98 -5.89
N LYS A 142 20.79 21.88 -4.91
CA LYS A 142 21.81 22.05 -3.85
C LYS A 142 21.89 20.84 -2.91
N GLU A 143 20.81 20.07 -2.80
CA GLU A 143 20.74 18.86 -1.96
C GLU A 143 21.13 17.59 -2.74
N ARG A 144 21.26 17.69 -4.07
CA ARG A 144 21.76 16.63 -4.94
C ARG A 144 23.29 16.67 -4.94
N ASN A 145 23.92 16.09 -3.92
CA ASN A 145 25.35 15.85 -3.97
C ASN A 145 25.64 14.72 -4.99
N PRO A 146 26.44 14.97 -6.04
CA PRO A 146 26.78 13.99 -7.07
C PRO A 146 27.61 12.83 -6.52
#